data_AF-A0A2E7CXL1-F1
#
_entry.id   AF-A0A2E7CXL1-F1
#
_cell.length_a   1.000
_cell.length_b   1.000
_cell.length_c   1.000
_cell.angle_alpha   90.00
_cell.angle_beta   90.00
_cell.angle_gamma   90.00
#
_symmetry.space_group_name_H-M   'P 1'
#
loop_
_entity.id
_entity.type
_entity.pdbx_description
1 polymer ?
#
loop_
_entity_poly.entity_id
_entity_poly.type
_entity_poly.pdbx_seq_one_letter_code
_entity_poly.pdbx_strand_id
1 'polypeptide(L)'
;DIDKLLADGQITAGEYERLKGFSLKETGSLAFNILIGFGVIATAGGALALLPSSLTAIVLGVVLAVGGMALTLHRADEWGLLGSILLLVGSVTAGGGIIALTEGGVIGFLIVTVLCAGAAIFAKSVLLSILATLALSATVGAMTAYGHATYVLVIRQPAVTVVLFSILALVTYYLSKRLKPDYERIAIAFSRTSLFLVNLGFWVGSLWGDSLWNQRGNWDFRSGAVIPDWVGCRTHRDWRLGSRR
;
A
#
# COMPACT_ATOMS: atom_id res chain seq x y z
N ASP A 1 -14.31 -24.66 -14.13
CA ASP A 1 -14.57 -23.97 -15.40
C ASP A 1 -16.05 -24.16 -15.74
N ILE A 2 -16.80 -23.07 -15.88
CA ILE A 2 -18.28 -23.09 -15.93
C ILE A 2 -18.77 -23.59 -17.29
N ASP A 3 -18.01 -23.35 -18.35
CA ASP A 3 -18.28 -23.87 -19.70
C ASP A 3 -18.14 -25.39 -19.73
N LYS A 4 -17.17 -25.94 -18.98
CA LYS A 4 -16.98 -27.38 -18.83
C LYS A 4 -18.13 -28.02 -18.05
N LEU A 5 -18.65 -27.36 -17.02
CA LEU A 5 -19.80 -27.84 -16.25
C LEU A 5 -21.10 -27.88 -17.08
N LEU A 6 -21.27 -26.94 -18.01
CA LEU A 6 -22.39 -26.96 -18.97
C LEU A 6 -22.21 -28.07 -20.01
N ALA A 7 -20.98 -28.26 -20.52
CA ALA A 7 -20.66 -29.33 -21.48
C ALA A 7 -20.81 -30.73 -20.87
N ASP A 8 -20.46 -30.89 -19.60
CA ASP A 8 -20.61 -32.13 -18.83
C ASP A 8 -22.05 -32.37 -18.35
N GLY A 9 -22.99 -31.45 -18.67
CA GLY A 9 -24.41 -31.55 -18.28
C GLY A 9 -24.67 -31.41 -16.78
N GLN A 10 -23.68 -30.94 -15.99
CA GLN A 10 -23.79 -30.80 -14.54
C GLN A 10 -24.57 -29.55 -14.12
N ILE A 11 -24.75 -28.58 -15.02
CA ILE A 11 -25.55 -27.38 -14.80
C ILE A 11 -26.49 -27.13 -15.98
N THR A 12 -27.64 -26.54 -15.70
CA THR A 12 -28.61 -26.16 -16.74
C THR A 12 -28.21 -24.85 -17.44
N ALA A 13 -28.71 -24.62 -18.65
CA ALA A 13 -28.45 -23.38 -19.40
C ALA A 13 -28.90 -22.11 -18.63
N GLY A 14 -29.98 -22.20 -17.83
CA GLY A 14 -30.44 -21.09 -16.98
C GLY A 14 -29.50 -20.82 -15.79
N GLU A 15 -28.90 -21.85 -15.21
CA GLU A 15 -27.88 -21.70 -14.17
C GLU A 15 -26.57 -21.15 -14.73
N TYR A 16 -26.20 -21.57 -15.94
CA TYR A 16 -25.05 -21.02 -16.66
C TYR A 16 -25.21 -19.52 -16.90
N GLU A 17 -26.34 -19.08 -17.45
CA GLU A 17 -26.67 -17.65 -17.65
C GLU A 17 -26.60 -16.86 -16.33
N ARG A 18 -27.15 -17.42 -15.25
CA ARG A 18 -27.12 -16.79 -13.92
C ARG A 18 -25.70 -16.66 -13.35
N LEU A 19 -24.90 -17.73 -13.43
CA LEU A 19 -23.51 -17.74 -12.96
C LEU A 19 -22.60 -16.85 -13.82
N LYS A 20 -22.82 -16.83 -15.14
CA LYS A 20 -22.15 -15.93 -16.07
C LYS A 20 -22.52 -14.47 -15.79
N GLY A 21 -23.78 -14.20 -15.47
CA GLY A 21 -24.25 -12.90 -15.02
C GLY A 21 -23.58 -12.40 -13.73
N PHE A 22 -23.29 -13.30 -12.77
CA PHE A 22 -22.52 -12.95 -11.57
C PHE A 22 -21.05 -12.66 -11.90
N SER A 23 -20.43 -13.45 -12.78
CA SER A 23 -19.04 -13.28 -13.20
C SER A 23 -18.80 -11.96 -13.94
N LEU A 24 -19.76 -11.54 -14.78
CA LEU A 24 -19.72 -10.24 -15.48
C LEU A 24 -19.86 -9.05 -14.51
N LYS A 25 -20.72 -9.14 -13.50
CA LYS A 25 -20.84 -8.12 -12.44
C LYS A 25 -19.56 -7.98 -11.62
N GLU A 26 -18.91 -9.11 -11.31
CA GLU A 26 -17.65 -9.13 -10.57
C GLU A 26 -16.51 -8.48 -11.37
N THR A 27 -16.39 -8.83 -12.67
CA THR A 27 -15.40 -8.26 -13.59
C THR A 27 -15.61 -6.76 -13.80
N GLY A 28 -16.87 -6.31 -13.95
CA GLY A 28 -17.22 -4.90 -14.02
C GLY A 28 -16.78 -4.14 -12.77
N SER A 29 -17.07 -4.68 -11.59
CA SER A 29 -16.64 -4.07 -10.31
C SER A 29 -15.11 -3.98 -10.17
N LEU A 30 -14.38 -4.95 -10.71
CA LEU A 30 -12.93 -4.98 -10.68
C LEU A 30 -12.32 -3.89 -11.57
N ALA A 31 -12.83 -3.72 -12.79
CA ALA A 31 -12.40 -2.64 -13.69
C ALA A 31 -12.64 -1.25 -13.07
N PHE A 32 -13.80 -1.02 -12.45
CA PHE A 32 -14.09 0.23 -11.74
C PHE A 32 -13.15 0.45 -10.57
N ASN A 33 -12.88 -0.58 -9.75
CA ASN A 33 -11.95 -0.47 -8.62
C ASN A 33 -10.53 -0.13 -9.08
N ILE A 34 -10.07 -0.70 -10.20
CA ILE A 34 -8.77 -0.37 -10.80
C ILE A 34 -8.75 1.08 -11.28
N LEU A 35 -9.78 1.52 -12.01
CA LEU A 35 -9.87 2.90 -12.51
C LEU A 35 -9.88 3.91 -11.36
N ILE A 36 -10.66 3.65 -10.31
CA ILE A 36 -10.69 4.48 -9.09
C ILE A 36 -9.31 4.47 -8.43
N GLY A 37 -8.66 3.32 -8.31
CA GLY A 37 -7.33 3.23 -7.72
C GLY A 37 -6.29 4.06 -8.45
N PHE A 38 -6.21 3.93 -9.78
CA PHE A 38 -5.32 4.75 -10.61
C PHE A 38 -5.69 6.23 -10.55
N GLY A 39 -6.98 6.56 -10.59
CA GLY A 39 -7.46 7.93 -10.46
C GLY A 39 -7.03 8.57 -9.14
N VAL A 40 -7.22 7.88 -8.03
CA VAL A 40 -6.81 8.34 -6.69
C VAL A 40 -5.30 8.56 -6.62
N ILE A 41 -4.49 7.63 -7.13
CA ILE A 41 -3.03 7.76 -7.16
C ILE A 41 -2.60 8.94 -8.03
N ALA A 42 -3.21 9.09 -9.21
CA ALA A 42 -2.92 10.20 -10.13
C ALA A 42 -3.30 11.56 -9.53
N THR A 43 -4.47 11.66 -8.89
CA THR A 43 -4.92 12.89 -8.23
C THR A 43 -4.05 13.23 -7.03
N ALA A 44 -3.76 12.27 -6.15
CA ALA A 44 -2.91 12.50 -4.99
C ALA A 44 -1.46 12.84 -5.41
N GLY A 45 -0.90 12.11 -6.38
CA GLY A 45 0.42 12.39 -6.93
C GLY A 45 0.50 13.76 -7.60
N GLY A 46 -0.50 14.14 -8.39
CA GLY A 46 -0.59 15.46 -9.01
C GLY A 46 -0.75 16.58 -7.98
N ALA A 47 -1.57 16.39 -6.95
CA ALA A 47 -1.70 17.34 -5.85
C ALA A 47 -0.38 17.52 -5.10
N LEU A 48 0.32 16.44 -4.78
CA LEU A 48 1.62 16.47 -4.12
C LEU A 48 2.70 17.13 -4.98
N ALA A 49 2.65 16.97 -6.31
CA ALA A 49 3.58 17.63 -7.23
C ALA A 49 3.36 19.14 -7.36
N LEU A 50 2.10 19.59 -7.24
CA LEU A 50 1.73 21.00 -7.36
C LEU A 50 1.85 21.78 -6.04
N LEU A 51 1.72 21.10 -4.91
CA LEU A 51 1.72 21.76 -3.61
C LEU A 51 3.14 22.14 -3.19
N PRO A 52 3.40 23.43 -2.88
CA PRO A 52 4.76 23.92 -2.61
C PRO A 52 5.28 23.52 -1.21
N SER A 53 4.43 22.99 -0.32
CA SER A 53 4.79 22.66 1.06
C SER A 53 4.19 21.34 1.49
N SER A 54 4.96 20.53 2.22
CA SER A 54 4.47 19.28 2.83
C SER A 54 3.31 19.54 3.80
N LEU A 55 3.34 20.68 4.51
CA LEU A 55 2.30 21.05 5.46
C LEU A 55 0.96 21.33 4.75
N THR A 56 0.97 22.01 3.60
CA THR A 56 -0.27 22.27 2.84
C THR A 56 -0.88 20.99 2.29
N ALA A 57 -0.05 20.02 1.88
CA ALA A 57 -0.53 18.68 1.48
C ALA A 57 -1.19 17.93 2.64
N ILE A 58 -0.60 17.97 3.84
CA ILE A 58 -1.19 17.35 5.03
C ILE A 58 -2.53 18.00 5.36
N VAL A 59 -2.58 19.33 5.45
CA VAL A 59 -3.80 20.06 5.82
C VAL A 59 -4.90 19.80 4.80
N LEU A 60 -4.60 19.91 3.51
CA LEU A 60 -5.56 19.64 2.44
C LEU A 60 -6.06 18.20 2.50
N GLY A 61 -5.15 17.23 2.65
CA GLY A 61 -5.49 15.81 2.75
C GLY A 61 -6.40 15.51 3.94
N VAL A 62 -6.10 16.10 5.11
CA VAL A 62 -6.93 15.96 6.33
C VAL A 62 -8.30 16.59 6.12
N VAL A 63 -8.39 17.80 5.54
CA VAL A 63 -9.67 18.45 5.26
C VAL A 63 -10.53 17.60 4.33
N LEU A 64 -9.94 17.04 3.26
CA LEU A 64 -10.64 16.15 2.35
C LEU A 64 -11.08 14.85 3.03
N ALA A 65 -10.23 14.27 3.88
CA ALA A 65 -10.53 13.03 4.59
C ALA A 65 -11.66 13.21 5.62
N VAL A 66 -11.61 14.29 6.40
CA VAL A 66 -12.65 14.64 7.38
C VAL A 66 -13.95 15.01 6.68
N GLY A 67 -13.88 15.78 5.59
CA GLY A 67 -15.04 16.09 4.76
C GLY A 67 -15.69 14.82 4.19
N GLY A 68 -14.88 13.92 3.63
CA GLY A 68 -15.33 12.63 3.13
C GLY A 68 -16.01 11.80 4.22
N MET A 69 -15.38 11.70 5.39
CA MET A 69 -15.92 11.02 6.57
C MET A 69 -17.28 11.59 7.00
N ALA A 70 -17.41 12.92 7.08
CA ALA A 70 -18.64 13.59 7.45
C ALA A 70 -19.77 13.33 6.43
N LEU A 71 -19.45 13.35 5.12
CA LEU A 71 -20.43 13.01 4.07
C LEU A 71 -20.90 11.55 4.21
N THR A 72 -19.98 10.61 4.47
CA THR A 72 -20.32 9.20 4.63
C THR A 72 -21.19 8.95 5.86
N LEU A 73 -21.02 9.73 6.95
CA LEU A 73 -21.83 9.59 8.17
C LEU A 73 -23.22 10.24 8.05
N HIS A 74 -23.32 11.41 7.42
CA HIS A 74 -24.55 12.21 7.46
C HIS A 74 -25.46 12.01 6.24
N ARG A 75 -24.90 11.59 5.10
CA ARG A 75 -25.64 11.43 3.83
C ARG A 75 -25.20 10.18 3.07
N ALA A 76 -25.10 9.05 3.77
CA ALA A 76 -24.65 7.78 3.22
C ALA A 76 -25.46 7.35 1.97
N ASP A 77 -26.78 7.56 1.98
CA ASP A 77 -27.69 7.05 0.94
C ASP A 77 -27.52 7.74 -0.42
N GLU A 78 -27.15 9.02 -0.43
CA GLU A 78 -27.01 9.81 -1.66
C GLU A 78 -25.54 10.12 -2.01
N TRP A 79 -24.68 10.29 -1.00
CA TRP A 79 -23.32 10.80 -1.17
C TRP A 79 -22.24 9.83 -0.67
N GLY A 80 -22.60 8.61 -0.28
CA GLY A 80 -21.67 7.62 0.27
C GLY A 80 -20.47 7.32 -0.65
N LEU A 81 -20.69 7.27 -1.97
CA LEU A 81 -19.62 7.05 -2.95
C LEU A 81 -18.65 8.23 -3.01
N LEU A 82 -19.17 9.46 -3.05
CA LEU A 82 -18.33 10.66 -3.04
C LEU A 82 -17.53 10.76 -1.74
N GLY A 83 -18.18 10.51 -0.59
CA GLY A 83 -17.52 10.50 0.72
C GLY A 83 -16.39 9.47 0.79
N SER A 84 -16.58 8.28 0.22
CA SER A 84 -15.56 7.24 0.15
C SER A 84 -14.37 7.65 -0.71
N ILE A 85 -14.61 8.27 -1.86
CA ILE A 85 -13.55 8.78 -2.76
C ILE A 85 -12.78 9.93 -2.10
N LEU A 86 -13.48 10.88 -1.48
CA LEU A 86 -12.86 11.99 -0.73
C LEU A 86 -11.98 11.49 0.40
N LEU A 87 -12.47 10.50 1.16
CA LEU A 87 -11.72 9.87 2.24
C LEU A 87 -10.47 9.17 1.71
N LEU A 88 -10.60 8.44 0.60
CA LEU A 88 -9.49 7.81 -0.11
C LEU A 88 -8.43 8.84 -0.55
N VAL A 89 -8.81 9.83 -1.36
CA VAL A 89 -7.90 10.86 -1.88
C VAL A 89 -7.26 11.68 -0.77
N GLY A 90 -8.06 12.06 0.24
CA GLY A 90 -7.59 12.82 1.39
C GLY A 90 -6.55 12.05 2.21
N SER A 91 -6.82 10.77 2.49
CA SER A 91 -5.90 9.92 3.24
C SER A 91 -4.57 9.69 2.52
N VAL A 92 -4.61 9.47 1.19
CA VAL A 92 -3.39 9.28 0.38
C VAL A 92 -2.59 10.59 0.28
N THR A 93 -3.25 11.73 0.06
CA THR A 93 -2.60 13.04 -0.01
C THR A 93 -1.97 13.42 1.34
N ALA A 94 -2.69 13.21 2.45
CA ALA A 94 -2.17 13.43 3.79
C ALA A 94 -0.98 12.50 4.07
N GLY A 95 -1.08 11.23 3.68
CA GLY A 95 0.01 10.26 3.83
C GLY A 95 1.27 10.67 3.07
N GLY A 96 1.14 11.07 1.81
CA GLY A 96 2.26 11.59 1.02
C GLY A 96 2.89 12.85 1.63
N GLY A 97 2.06 13.76 2.14
CA GLY A 97 2.53 14.96 2.85
C GLY A 97 3.30 14.63 4.14
N ILE A 98 2.84 13.65 4.93
CA ILE A 98 3.52 13.19 6.15
C ILE A 98 4.88 12.57 5.81
N ILE A 99 4.94 11.74 4.77
CA ILE A 99 6.21 11.12 4.32
C ILE A 99 7.18 12.22 3.86
N ALA A 100 6.71 13.21 3.10
CA ALA A 100 7.53 14.33 2.67
C ALA A 100 8.05 15.17 3.86
N LEU A 101 7.19 15.45 4.85
CA LEU A 101 7.55 16.23 6.04
C LEU A 101 8.58 15.50 6.92
N THR A 102 8.50 14.18 6.99
CA THR A 102 9.39 13.34 7.80
C THR A 102 10.63 12.88 7.04
N GLU A 103 10.88 13.42 5.84
CA GLU A 103 11.96 13.03 4.93
C GLU A 103 12.02 11.50 4.68
N GLY A 104 10.89 10.80 4.73
CA GLY A 104 10.83 9.34 4.57
C GLY A 104 11.31 8.53 5.77
N GLY A 105 11.31 9.09 6.98
CA GLY A 105 11.62 8.35 8.20
C GLY A 105 10.58 7.28 8.57
N VAL A 106 10.99 6.28 9.37
CA VAL A 106 10.12 5.18 9.88
C VAL A 106 8.91 5.74 10.60
N ILE A 107 9.09 6.82 11.38
CA ILE A 107 7.99 7.46 12.11
C ILE A 107 6.92 7.94 11.12
N GLY A 108 7.33 8.54 9.99
CA GLY A 108 6.41 8.95 8.93
C GLY A 108 5.62 7.78 8.38
N PHE A 109 6.30 6.71 7.96
CA PHE A 109 5.65 5.51 7.45
C PHE A 109 4.74 4.81 8.48
N LEU A 110 5.10 4.81 9.76
CA LEU A 110 4.23 4.30 10.84
C LEU A 110 2.96 5.14 10.99
N ILE A 111 3.09 6.47 10.99
CA ILE A 111 1.92 7.37 11.06
C ILE A 111 1.00 7.12 9.86
N VAL A 112 1.56 7.04 8.65
CA VAL A 112 0.79 6.75 7.44
C VAL A 112 0.13 5.37 7.50
N THR A 113 0.82 4.37 8.04
CA THR A 113 0.26 3.02 8.23
C THR A 113 -0.98 3.07 9.11
N VAL A 114 -0.89 3.73 10.28
CA VAL A 114 -2.00 3.86 11.21
C VAL A 114 -3.16 4.65 10.59
N LEU A 115 -2.85 5.76 9.91
CA LEU A 115 -3.83 6.59 9.23
C LEU A 115 -4.57 5.79 8.15
N CYS A 116 -3.85 5.12 7.24
CA CYS A 116 -4.44 4.33 6.17
C CYS A 116 -5.20 3.11 6.71
N ALA A 117 -4.72 2.44 7.76
CA ALA A 117 -5.43 1.32 8.37
C ALA A 117 -6.75 1.75 9.02
N GLY A 118 -6.74 2.86 9.76
CA GLY A 118 -7.96 3.43 10.35
C GLY A 118 -8.97 3.85 9.29
N ALA A 119 -8.50 4.56 8.25
CA ALA A 119 -9.30 4.96 7.11
C ALA A 119 -9.83 3.75 6.32
N ALA A 120 -9.06 2.66 6.19
CA ALA A 120 -9.49 1.42 5.53
C ALA A 120 -10.68 0.78 6.26
N ILE A 121 -10.62 0.71 7.59
CA ILE A 121 -11.69 0.13 8.42
C ILE A 121 -12.95 1.00 8.33
N PHE A 122 -12.78 2.32 8.37
CA PHE A 122 -13.90 3.26 8.32
C PHE A 122 -14.58 3.26 6.94
N ALA A 123 -13.80 3.41 5.87
CA ALA A 123 -14.31 3.46 4.50
C ALA A 123 -14.58 2.07 3.89
N LYS A 124 -14.37 1.00 4.66
CA LYS A 124 -14.44 -0.40 4.21
C LYS A 124 -13.65 -0.65 2.92
N SER A 125 -12.49 -0.01 2.79
CA SER A 125 -11.73 0.05 1.53
C SER A 125 -10.54 -0.90 1.53
N VAL A 126 -10.54 -1.81 0.57
CA VAL A 126 -9.42 -2.73 0.30
C VAL A 126 -8.17 -1.95 -0.14
N LEU A 127 -8.32 -0.87 -0.92
CA LEU A 127 -7.19 -0.10 -1.43
C LEU A 127 -6.38 0.52 -0.28
N LEU A 128 -7.06 1.17 0.67
CA LEU A 128 -6.41 1.77 1.86
C LEU A 128 -5.72 0.72 2.73
N SER A 129 -6.31 -0.48 2.82
CA SER A 129 -5.71 -1.59 3.56
C SER A 129 -4.41 -2.09 2.93
N ILE A 130 -4.39 -2.23 1.59
CA ILE A 130 -3.18 -2.58 0.84
C ILE A 130 -2.13 -1.48 1.04
N LEU A 131 -2.52 -0.20 0.93
CA LEU A 131 -1.60 0.92 1.10
C LEU A 131 -1.02 0.99 2.52
N ALA A 132 -1.82 0.69 3.55
CA ALA A 132 -1.35 0.55 4.93
C ALA A 132 -0.33 -0.60 5.06
N THR A 133 -0.57 -1.74 4.40
CA THR A 133 0.36 -2.87 4.39
C THR A 133 1.69 -2.50 3.74
N LEU A 134 1.65 -1.77 2.61
CA LEU A 134 2.84 -1.30 1.91
C LEU A 134 3.59 -0.23 2.72
N ALA A 135 2.88 0.72 3.34
CA ALA A 135 3.48 1.71 4.23
C ALA A 135 4.18 1.03 5.42
N LEU A 136 3.57 -0.02 5.99
CA LEU A 136 4.20 -0.80 7.05
C LEU A 136 5.46 -1.50 6.55
N SER A 137 5.46 -2.00 5.31
CA SER A 137 6.64 -2.66 4.74
C SER A 137 7.83 -1.70 4.60
N ALA A 138 7.57 -0.43 4.29
CA ALA A 138 8.61 0.60 4.22
C ALA A 138 9.28 0.85 5.59
N THR A 139 8.57 0.62 6.71
CA THR A 139 9.17 0.72 8.06
C THR A 139 10.22 -0.34 8.33
N VAL A 140 10.13 -1.51 7.67
CA VAL A 140 11.10 -2.61 7.78
C VAL A 140 12.21 -2.47 6.71
N GLY A 141 12.18 -1.38 5.94
CA GLY A 141 13.19 -1.06 4.94
C GLY A 141 12.90 -1.60 3.54
N ALA A 142 11.63 -1.83 3.19
CA ALA A 142 11.23 -1.99 1.81
C ALA A 142 11.28 -0.63 1.08
N MET A 143 12.09 -0.53 0.04
CA MET A 143 12.32 0.70 -0.72
C MET A 143 12.41 0.40 -2.21
N THR A 144 12.08 1.39 -3.02
CA THR A 144 12.31 1.39 -4.46
C THR A 144 13.42 2.38 -4.79
N ALA A 145 14.45 1.93 -5.50
CA ALA A 145 15.53 2.77 -6.01
C ALA A 145 15.49 2.81 -7.53
N TYR A 146 15.84 3.96 -8.10
CA TYR A 146 16.01 4.16 -9.53
C TYR A 146 17.47 4.51 -9.82
N GLY A 147 18.13 3.72 -10.66
CA GLY A 147 19.52 3.97 -11.06
C GLY A 147 19.76 3.46 -12.48
N HIS A 148 20.42 4.26 -13.32
CA HIS A 148 20.82 3.91 -14.69
C HIS A 148 19.79 3.07 -15.48
N ALA A 149 18.57 3.59 -15.64
CA ALA A 149 17.45 2.94 -16.35
C ALA A 149 17.01 1.57 -15.78
N THR A 150 17.41 1.25 -14.55
CA THR A 150 16.96 0.07 -13.81
C THR A 150 16.17 0.48 -12.58
N TYR A 151 15.07 -0.23 -12.32
CA TYR A 151 14.30 -0.12 -11.09
C TYR A 151 14.72 -1.28 -10.19
N VAL A 152 15.25 -0.97 -9.01
CA VAL A 152 15.65 -1.97 -8.03
C VAL A 152 14.75 -1.83 -6.82
N LEU A 153 14.14 -2.94 -6.40
CA LEU A 153 13.40 -3.01 -5.15
C LEU A 153 14.33 -3.63 -4.11
N VAL A 154 14.59 -2.88 -3.04
CA VAL A 154 15.53 -3.24 -1.99
C VAL A 154 14.74 -3.48 -0.71
N ILE A 155 14.98 -4.61 -0.05
CA ILE A 155 14.55 -4.86 1.33
C ILE A 155 15.80 -4.92 2.19
N ARG A 156 15.94 -3.99 3.14
CA ARG A 156 17.13 -3.93 4.02
C ARG A 156 17.18 -5.09 5.02
N GLN A 157 16.03 -5.49 5.56
CA GLN A 157 15.92 -6.61 6.51
C GLN A 157 14.95 -7.69 5.99
N PRO A 158 15.39 -8.53 5.03
CA PRO A 158 14.58 -9.60 4.48
C PRO A 158 14.00 -10.55 5.52
N ALA A 159 14.78 -10.98 6.52
CA ALA A 159 14.29 -11.93 7.53
C ALA A 159 13.21 -11.32 8.43
N VAL A 160 13.38 -10.05 8.85
CA VAL A 160 12.38 -9.35 9.66
C VAL A 160 11.09 -9.16 8.87
N THR A 161 11.21 -8.80 7.59
CA THR A 161 10.06 -8.68 6.68
C THR A 161 9.31 -10.01 6.59
N VAL A 162 10.02 -11.11 6.33
CA VAL A 162 9.42 -12.45 6.25
C VAL A 162 8.69 -12.80 7.54
N VAL A 163 9.35 -12.72 8.70
CA VAL A 163 8.75 -13.12 9.97
C VAL A 163 7.56 -12.23 10.33
N LEU A 164 7.71 -10.91 10.25
CA LEU A 164 6.65 -9.96 10.60
C LEU A 164 5.42 -10.14 9.71
N PHE A 165 5.60 -10.18 8.38
CA PHE A 165 4.49 -10.30 7.45
C PHE A 165 3.88 -11.71 7.43
N SER A 166 4.64 -12.77 7.77
CA SER A 166 4.06 -14.11 8.00
C SER A 166 3.13 -14.12 9.22
N ILE A 167 3.55 -13.52 10.33
CA ILE A 167 2.71 -13.41 11.54
C ILE A 167 1.47 -12.57 11.23
N LEU A 168 1.65 -11.40 10.61
CA LEU A 168 0.54 -10.52 10.23
C LEU A 168 -0.44 -11.21 9.26
N ALA A 169 0.07 -11.95 8.27
CA ALA A 169 -0.76 -12.70 7.33
C ALA A 169 -1.61 -13.76 8.03
N LEU A 170 -1.04 -14.50 8.99
CA LEU A 170 -1.74 -15.50 9.79
C LEU A 170 -2.80 -14.86 10.70
N VAL A 171 -2.43 -13.80 11.42
CA VAL A 171 -3.34 -13.09 12.33
C VAL A 171 -4.54 -12.53 11.56
N THR A 172 -4.29 -11.83 10.45
CA THR A 172 -5.36 -11.23 9.64
C THR A 172 -6.22 -12.27 8.94
N TYR A 173 -5.64 -13.39 8.49
CA TYR A 173 -6.41 -14.51 7.95
C TYR A 173 -7.29 -15.18 9.01
N TYR A 174 -6.78 -15.38 10.22
CA TYR A 174 -7.58 -15.94 11.30
C TYR A 174 -8.70 -14.99 11.72
N LEU A 175 -8.41 -13.68 11.73
CA LEU A 175 -9.38 -12.65 12.02
C LEU A 175 -10.48 -12.58 10.95
N SER A 176 -10.15 -12.79 9.67
CA SER A 176 -11.13 -12.76 8.58
C SER A 176 -12.23 -13.81 8.77
N LYS A 177 -11.93 -14.97 9.37
CA LYS A 177 -12.92 -16.02 9.67
C LYS A 177 -13.96 -15.64 10.73
N ARG A 178 -13.72 -14.58 11.51
CA ARG A 178 -14.61 -14.12 12.59
C ARG A 178 -15.30 -12.79 12.29
N LEU A 179 -14.97 -12.17 11.17
CA LEU A 179 -15.46 -10.84 10.80
C LEU A 179 -16.70 -10.92 9.92
N LYS A 180 -17.47 -9.81 9.89
CA LYS A 180 -18.57 -9.64 8.93
C LYS A 180 -18.01 -9.57 7.49
N PRO A 181 -18.80 -9.91 6.46
CA PRO A 181 -18.33 -10.00 5.06
C PRO A 181 -17.59 -8.76 4.55
N ASP A 182 -18.00 -7.56 4.98
CA ASP A 182 -17.35 -6.30 4.59
C ASP A 182 -15.90 -6.20 5.09
N TYR A 183 -15.66 -6.58 6.35
CA TYR A 183 -14.34 -6.52 6.99
C TYR A 183 -13.49 -7.75 6.67
N GLU A 184 -14.13 -8.87 6.37
CA GLU A 184 -13.48 -10.09 5.89
C GLU A 184 -12.67 -9.80 4.62
N ARG A 185 -13.25 -9.11 3.63
CA ARG A 185 -12.57 -8.76 2.38
C ARG A 185 -11.31 -7.95 2.61
N ILE A 186 -11.37 -6.99 3.55
CA ILE A 186 -10.24 -6.12 3.92
C ILE A 186 -9.14 -6.96 4.57
N ALA A 187 -9.49 -7.82 5.53
CA ALA A 187 -8.54 -8.68 6.22
C ALA A 187 -7.88 -9.70 5.28
N ILE A 188 -8.65 -10.29 4.35
CA ILE A 188 -8.11 -11.20 3.32
C ILE A 188 -7.16 -10.47 2.38
N ALA A 189 -7.52 -9.25 1.93
CA ALA A 189 -6.64 -8.46 1.08
C ALA A 189 -5.32 -8.14 1.80
N PHE A 190 -5.38 -7.69 3.05
CA PHE A 190 -4.19 -7.44 3.89
C PHE A 190 -3.32 -8.70 4.02
N SER A 191 -3.95 -9.86 4.29
CA SER A 191 -3.25 -11.14 4.41
C SER A 191 -2.55 -11.54 3.10
N ARG A 192 -3.23 -11.40 1.96
CA ARG A 192 -2.65 -11.70 0.63
C ARG A 192 -1.50 -10.76 0.28
N THR A 193 -1.64 -9.46 0.55
CA THR A 193 -0.55 -8.49 0.35
C THR A 193 0.64 -8.77 1.28
N SER A 194 0.38 -9.20 2.51
CA SER A 194 1.44 -9.62 3.45
C SER A 194 2.20 -10.84 2.92
N LEU A 195 1.50 -11.86 2.39
CA LEU A 195 2.15 -13.01 1.76
C LEU A 195 2.96 -12.63 0.51
N PHE A 196 2.49 -11.67 -0.29
CA PHE A 196 3.27 -11.13 -1.40
C PHE A 196 4.59 -10.53 -0.90
N LEU A 197 4.56 -9.74 0.19
CA LEU A 197 5.76 -9.18 0.80
C LEU A 197 6.69 -10.24 1.42
N VAL A 198 6.15 -11.32 1.98
CA VAL A 198 6.94 -12.47 2.44
C VAL A 198 7.71 -13.10 1.29
N ASN A 199 7.05 -13.35 0.15
CA ASN A 199 7.70 -13.89 -1.04
C ASN A 199 8.80 -12.95 -1.54
N LEU A 200 8.52 -11.65 -1.55
CA LEU A 200 9.50 -10.63 -1.95
C LEU A 200 10.69 -10.59 -0.99
N GLY A 201 10.45 -10.70 0.31
CA GLY A 201 11.46 -10.84 1.35
C GLY A 201 12.32 -12.08 1.15
N PHE A 202 11.74 -13.24 0.88
CA PHE A 202 12.51 -14.46 0.58
C PHE A 202 13.35 -14.31 -0.69
N TRP A 203 12.77 -13.75 -1.75
CA TRP A 203 13.47 -13.55 -3.02
C TRP A 203 14.71 -12.66 -2.82
N VAL A 204 14.53 -11.49 -2.20
CA VAL A 204 15.63 -10.57 -1.90
C VAL A 204 16.64 -11.20 -0.92
N GLY A 205 16.17 -11.80 0.16
CA GLY A 205 17.05 -12.45 1.14
C GLY A 205 17.87 -13.60 0.56
N SER A 206 17.32 -14.37 -0.39
CA SER A 206 18.03 -15.48 -1.03
C SER A 206 19.15 -15.03 -1.98
N LEU A 207 18.98 -13.86 -2.62
CA LEU A 207 19.93 -13.32 -3.60
C LEU A 207 21.05 -12.50 -2.93
N TRP A 208 20.72 -11.71 -1.90
CA TRP A 208 21.65 -10.74 -1.30
C TRP A 208 21.98 -11.00 0.18
N GLY A 209 21.36 -12.01 0.80
CA GLY A 209 21.52 -12.30 2.22
C GLY A 209 20.75 -11.33 3.11
N ASP A 210 21.00 -11.38 4.42
CA ASP A 210 20.34 -10.54 5.42
C ASP A 210 21.35 -9.70 6.21
N SER A 211 20.96 -8.45 6.52
CA SER A 211 21.82 -7.47 7.18
C SER A 211 21.73 -7.49 8.71
N LEU A 212 20.85 -8.33 9.30
CA LEU A 212 20.62 -8.44 10.75
C LEU A 212 21.90 -8.55 11.59
N TRP A 213 22.98 -9.10 11.03
CA TRP A 213 24.26 -9.22 11.73
C TRP A 213 25.26 -8.08 11.45
N ASN A 214 25.26 -7.49 10.25
CA ASN A 214 26.32 -6.56 9.80
C ASN A 214 26.04 -5.07 10.10
N GLN A 215 24.80 -4.66 10.41
CA GLN A 215 24.44 -3.24 10.60
C GLN A 215 23.77 -2.93 11.95
N ARG A 216 24.13 -3.63 13.03
CA ARG A 216 23.57 -3.44 14.39
C ARG A 216 23.62 -2.00 14.93
N GLY A 217 24.55 -1.17 14.44
CA GLY A 217 24.82 0.16 14.98
C GLY A 217 24.30 1.36 14.17
N ASN A 218 23.71 1.17 12.98
CA ASN A 218 23.38 2.30 12.11
C ASN A 218 21.89 2.28 11.67
N TRP A 219 21.05 2.83 12.54
CA TRP A 219 19.60 2.99 12.32
C TRP A 219 19.25 4.30 11.58
N ASP A 220 20.19 4.82 10.78
CA ASP A 220 19.98 6.05 10.03
C ASP A 220 19.43 5.74 8.63
N PHE A 221 18.35 6.43 8.23
CA PHE A 221 17.66 6.25 6.92
C PHE A 221 18.57 6.51 5.72
N ARG A 222 19.68 7.21 5.94
CA ARG A 222 20.69 7.56 4.93
C ARG A 222 21.83 6.55 4.85
N SER A 223 21.92 5.60 5.78
CA SER A 223 23.03 4.66 5.86
C SER A 223 22.74 3.34 5.14
N GLY A 224 23.04 3.33 3.83
CA GLY A 224 23.44 2.14 3.10
C GLY A 224 22.43 0.99 3.06
N ALA A 225 21.60 1.00 2.02
CA ALA A 225 21.23 -0.24 1.38
C ALA A 225 22.52 -1.05 1.10
N VAL A 226 22.54 -2.35 1.42
CA VAL A 226 23.62 -3.25 0.97
C VAL A 226 23.42 -3.49 -0.53
N ILE A 227 23.67 -2.44 -1.31
CA ILE A 227 23.80 -2.52 -2.75
C ILE A 227 25.29 -2.82 -2.96
N PRO A 228 25.64 -3.95 -3.58
CA PRO A 228 27.03 -4.23 -3.90
C PRO A 228 27.64 -3.06 -4.68
N ASP A 229 28.88 -2.67 -4.38
CA ASP A 229 29.56 -1.50 -4.96
C ASP A 229 29.66 -1.50 -6.49
N TRP A 230 29.35 -2.63 -7.15
CA TRP A 230 29.29 -2.78 -8.60
C TRP A 230 27.91 -2.48 -9.22
N VAL A 231 26.83 -2.37 -8.41
CA VAL A 231 25.47 -2.03 -8.87
C VAL A 231 25.23 -0.52 -8.84
N GLY A 232 26.02 0.25 -8.07
CA GLY A 232 25.96 1.71 -8.03
C GLY A 232 27.35 2.32 -7.97
N CYS A 233 27.75 3.01 -9.03
CA CYS A 233 29.03 3.70 -9.06
C CYS A 233 29.05 4.81 -7.98
N ARG A 234 29.87 4.61 -6.95
CA ARG A 234 30.37 5.55 -5.92
C ARG A 234 30.03 7.05 -6.14
N THR A 235 29.01 7.57 -5.44
CA THR A 235 28.86 9.02 -5.17
C THR A 235 28.56 9.29 -3.69
N HIS A 236 29.47 8.83 -2.82
CA HIS A 236 29.59 9.33 -1.44
C HIS A 236 30.88 10.15 -1.30
N ARG A 237 30.92 11.29 -1.99
CA ARG A 237 31.81 12.43 -1.71
C ARG A 237 31.23 13.64 -2.45
N ASP A 238 31.16 14.79 -1.77
CA ASP A 238 30.81 16.12 -2.33
C ASP A 238 29.38 16.66 -2.19
N TRP A 239 28.75 16.51 -1.00
CA TRP A 239 27.68 17.43 -0.55
C TRP A 239 28.02 18.23 0.72
N ARG A 240 29.31 18.32 1.07
CA ARG A 240 29.80 19.31 2.04
C ARG A 240 30.91 20.12 1.39
N LEU A 241 30.56 21.23 0.74
CA LEU A 241 31.37 22.45 0.61
C LEU A 241 30.50 23.50 -0.09
N GLY A 242 29.88 24.38 0.69
CA GLY A 242 29.04 25.45 0.14
C GLY A 242 28.33 26.34 1.16
N SER A 243 28.88 26.52 2.37
CA SER A 243 28.39 27.55 3.31
C SER A 243 29.50 28.00 4.27
N ARG A 244 30.60 28.50 3.71
CA ARG A 244 31.51 29.44 4.41
C ARG A 244 32.18 30.35 3.39
N ARG A 245 31.51 31.44 3.04
CA ARG A 245 31.98 32.84 3.12
C ARG A 245 30.88 33.75 2.59
#